data_AF-A0A971TTU1-F1
#
_entry.id   AF-A0A971TTU1-F1
#
_cell.length_a   1.000
_cell.length_b   1.000
_cell.length_c   1.000
_cell.angle_alpha   90.00
_cell.angle_beta   90.00
_cell.angle_gamma   90.00
#
_symmetry.space_group_name_H-M   'P 1'
#
loop_
_entity.id
_entity.type
_entity.pdbx_description
1 polymer ?
#
loop_
_entity_poly.entity_id
_entity_poly.type
_entity_poly.pdbx_seq_one_letter_code
_entity_poly.pdbx_strand_id
1 'polypeptide(L)'
;MKCKQCHKELITWLEGSASQEKREAVEAHLAVCAGCREFAGYLRETLALAAAEVKVEEDPWFYTRVKARLTWKTQTTAPPARGKSSGQALAGLLQPAFFTLLLLLGIYGGIRLGGAPHRQNHPPLITEAPVPWMDEMNAEPLETFLMQ
;
A
#
# COMPACT_ATOMS: atom_id res chain seq x y z
N MET A 1 -9.87 -36.69 -37.58
CA MET A 1 -8.66 -37.49 -37.29
C MET A 1 -9.05 -38.91 -36.87
N LYS A 2 -8.16 -39.91 -37.00
CA LYS A 2 -8.41 -41.28 -36.48
C LYS A 2 -8.17 -41.34 -34.97
N CYS A 3 -8.90 -42.18 -34.23
CA CYS A 3 -8.77 -42.28 -32.76
C CYS A 3 -7.34 -42.60 -32.30
N LYS A 4 -6.61 -43.47 -33.03
CA LYS A 4 -5.19 -43.76 -32.74
C LYS A 4 -4.28 -42.53 -32.84
N GLN A 5 -4.51 -41.68 -33.84
CA GLN A 5 -3.74 -40.43 -33.98
C GLN A 5 -4.12 -39.43 -32.87
N CYS A 6 -5.39 -39.37 -32.50
CA CYS A 6 -5.86 -38.55 -31.36
C CYS A 6 -5.12 -38.93 -30.09
N HIS A 7 -5.05 -40.22 -29.75
CA HIS A 7 -4.38 -40.67 -28.52
C HIS A 7 -2.90 -40.31 -28.49
N LYS A 8 -2.21 -40.34 -29.64
CA LYS A 8 -0.78 -39.98 -29.72
C LYS A 8 -0.56 -38.48 -29.50
N GLU A 9 -1.44 -37.64 -30.02
CA GLU A 9 -1.35 -36.18 -29.91
C GLU A 9 -2.09 -35.62 -28.69
N LEU A 10 -2.73 -36.48 -27.88
CA LEU A 10 -3.52 -36.05 -26.74
C LEU A 10 -2.65 -35.50 -25.61
N ILE A 11 -1.48 -36.12 -25.38
CA ILE A 11 -0.52 -35.69 -24.36
C ILE A 11 0.07 -34.33 -24.75
N THR A 12 0.52 -34.18 -26.00
CA THR A 12 1.06 -32.91 -26.52
C THR A 12 0.01 -31.80 -26.55
N TRP A 13 -1.26 -32.15 -26.77
CA TRP A 13 -2.38 -31.21 -26.62
C TRP A 13 -2.62 -30.81 -25.16
N LEU A 14 -2.59 -31.76 -24.22
CA LEU A 14 -2.77 -31.48 -22.78
C LEU A 14 -1.63 -30.63 -22.19
N GLU A 15 -0.40 -30.85 -22.64
CA GLU A 15 0.78 -30.06 -22.23
C GLU A 15 0.87 -28.70 -22.93
N GLY A 16 0.05 -28.45 -23.96
CA GLY A 16 0.07 -27.21 -24.74
C GLY A 16 1.25 -27.09 -25.73
N SER A 17 1.95 -28.20 -26.00
CA SER A 17 3.11 -28.26 -26.92
C SER A 17 2.73 -28.62 -28.37
N ALA A 18 1.46 -28.93 -28.63
CA ALA A 18 0.96 -29.22 -29.98
C ALA A 18 0.90 -27.97 -30.89
N SER A 19 1.18 -28.14 -32.19
CA SER A 19 0.97 -27.10 -33.19
C SER A 19 -0.50 -26.72 -33.32
N GLN A 20 -0.78 -25.49 -33.77
CA GLN A 20 -2.15 -24.96 -33.86
C GLN A 20 -3.08 -25.85 -34.69
N GLU A 21 -2.62 -26.33 -35.86
CA GLU A 21 -3.38 -27.24 -36.72
C GLU A 21 -3.76 -28.55 -36.01
N LYS A 22 -2.84 -29.11 -35.21
CA LYS A 22 -3.07 -30.36 -34.48
C LYS A 22 -4.04 -30.14 -33.31
N ARG A 23 -3.96 -28.99 -32.63
CA ARG A 23 -4.90 -28.65 -31.57
C ARG A 23 -6.33 -28.58 -32.08
N GLU A 24 -6.55 -27.87 -33.19
CA GLU A 24 -7.87 -27.75 -33.81
C GLU A 24 -8.39 -29.13 -34.25
N ALA A 25 -7.52 -29.98 -34.81
CA ALA A 25 -7.89 -31.34 -35.20
C ALA A 25 -8.25 -32.25 -34.01
N VAL A 26 -7.58 -32.10 -32.86
CA VAL A 26 -7.90 -32.83 -31.62
C VAL A 26 -9.21 -32.32 -31.01
N GLU A 27 -9.40 -31.00 -30.92
CA GLU A 27 -10.62 -30.37 -30.39
C GLU A 27 -11.86 -30.77 -31.20
N ALA A 28 -11.77 -30.73 -32.52
CA ALA A 28 -12.83 -31.21 -33.41
C ALA A 28 -13.15 -32.69 -33.21
N HIS A 29 -12.13 -33.52 -32.93
CA HIS A 29 -12.33 -34.95 -32.69
C HIS A 29 -12.96 -35.24 -31.31
N LEU A 30 -12.57 -34.50 -30.27
CA LEU A 30 -13.13 -34.63 -28.92
C LEU A 30 -14.61 -34.20 -28.86
N ALA A 31 -15.03 -33.29 -29.74
CA ALA A 31 -16.43 -32.89 -29.88
C ALA A 31 -17.32 -34.05 -30.39
N VAL A 32 -16.76 -34.94 -31.22
CA VAL A 32 -17.52 -36.00 -31.90
C VAL A 32 -17.36 -37.37 -31.21
N CYS A 33 -16.19 -37.69 -30.68
CA CYS A 33 -15.88 -39.01 -30.13
C CYS A 33 -15.96 -39.04 -28.60
N ALA A 34 -16.97 -39.73 -28.06
CA ALA A 34 -17.15 -39.90 -26.62
C ALA A 34 -15.98 -40.69 -25.96
N GLY A 35 -15.51 -41.77 -26.60
CA GLY A 35 -14.43 -42.59 -26.04
C GLY A 35 -13.10 -41.84 -25.91
N CYS A 36 -12.75 -40.99 -26.88
CA CYS A 36 -11.57 -40.13 -26.77
C CYS A 36 -11.74 -39.03 -25.71
N ARG A 37 -12.98 -38.58 -25.46
CA ARG A 37 -13.28 -37.59 -24.41
C ARG A 37 -13.13 -38.18 -23.02
N GLU A 38 -13.65 -39.39 -22.79
CA GLU A 38 -13.46 -40.11 -21.53
C GLU A 38 -11.99 -40.40 -21.27
N PHE A 39 -11.26 -40.87 -22.29
CA PHE A 39 -9.83 -41.12 -22.18
C PHE A 39 -9.04 -39.84 -21.85
N ALA A 40 -9.42 -38.69 -22.45
CA ALA A 40 -8.82 -37.39 -22.12
C ALA A 40 -9.13 -36.94 -20.68
N GLY A 41 -10.33 -37.25 -20.18
CA GLY A 41 -10.71 -37.01 -18.78
C GLY A 41 -9.88 -37.83 -17.81
N TYR A 42 -9.79 -39.14 -18.06
CA TYR A 42 -8.94 -40.05 -17.28
C TYR A 42 -7.48 -39.59 -17.25
N LEU A 43 -6.92 -39.23 -18.42
CA LEU A 43 -5.54 -38.78 -18.50
C LEU A 43 -5.30 -37.50 -17.68
N ARG A 44 -6.23 -36.53 -17.75
CA ARG A 44 -6.15 -35.30 -16.94
C ARG A 44 -6.15 -35.58 -15.45
N GLU A 45 -7.03 -36.47 -15.00
CA GLU A 45 -7.12 -36.84 -13.58
C GLU A 45 -5.83 -37.50 -13.10
N THR A 46 -5.28 -38.44 -13.89
CA THR A 46 -4.00 -39.08 -13.55
C THR A 46 -2.83 -38.09 -13.48
N LEU A 47 -2.77 -37.11 -14.40
CA LEU A 47 -1.75 -36.08 -14.39
C LEU A 47 -1.93 -35.09 -13.23
N ALA A 48 -3.17 -34.77 -12.86
CA ALA A 48 -3.46 -33.90 -11.72
C ALA A 48 -3.03 -34.53 -10.40
N LEU A 49 -3.25 -35.84 -10.22
CA LEU A 49 -2.77 -36.59 -9.06
C LEU A 49 -1.24 -36.56 -8.96
N ALA A 50 -0.55 -36.80 -10.09
CA ALA A 50 0.91 -36.73 -10.13
C ALA A 50 1.44 -35.32 -9.82
N ALA A 51 0.74 -34.27 -10.29
CA ALA A 51 1.11 -32.89 -10.01
C ALA A 51 0.89 -32.50 -8.53
N ALA A 52 -0.10 -33.08 -7.86
CA ALA A 52 -0.40 -32.79 -6.45
C ALA A 52 0.67 -33.30 -5.48
N GLU A 53 1.40 -34.36 -5.84
CA GLU A 53 2.53 -34.87 -5.04
C GLU A 53 3.77 -33.97 -5.11
N VAL A 54 3.88 -33.14 -6.14
CA VAL A 54 5.00 -32.22 -6.30
C VAL A 54 4.79 -31.02 -5.39
N LYS A 55 5.26 -31.13 -4.14
CA LYS A 55 5.33 -29.98 -3.23
C LYS A 55 6.47 -29.06 -3.66
N VAL A 56 6.13 -28.06 -4.47
CA VAL A 56 7.04 -26.96 -4.81
C VAL A 56 7.08 -26.00 -3.62
N GLU A 57 8.25 -25.87 -2.99
CA GLU A 57 8.45 -24.82 -1.99
C GLU A 57 8.46 -23.47 -2.70
N GLU A 58 7.40 -22.69 -2.50
CA GLU A 58 7.22 -21.41 -3.16
C GLU A 58 8.03 -20.31 -2.46
N ASP A 59 8.73 -19.50 -3.26
CA ASP A 59 9.44 -18.33 -2.72
C ASP A 59 8.43 -17.40 -2.02
N PRO A 60 8.69 -16.93 -0.79
CA PRO A 60 7.76 -16.08 -0.04
C PRO A 60 7.33 -14.79 -0.78
N TRP A 61 8.12 -14.34 -1.76
CA TRP A 61 7.85 -13.15 -2.56
C TRP A 61 7.30 -13.46 -3.94
N PHE A 62 7.05 -14.72 -4.28
CA PHE A 62 6.48 -15.11 -5.58
C PHE A 62 5.14 -14.41 -5.82
N TYR A 63 4.24 -14.47 -4.83
CA TYR A 63 2.92 -13.84 -4.91
C TYR A 63 3.00 -12.33 -5.15
N THR A 64 3.87 -11.63 -4.42
CA THR A 64 4.01 -10.17 -4.54
C THR A 64 4.58 -9.76 -5.90
N ARG A 65 5.57 -10.49 -6.41
CA ARG A 65 6.14 -10.26 -7.75
C ARG A 65 5.15 -10.53 -8.87
N VAL A 66 4.38 -11.62 -8.77
CA VAL A 66 3.35 -11.96 -9.77
C VAL A 66 2.26 -10.89 -9.78
N LYS A 67 1.77 -10.50 -8.60
CA LYS A 67 0.77 -9.42 -8.46
C LYS A 67 1.26 -8.11 -9.07
N ALA A 68 2.49 -7.70 -8.77
CA ALA A 68 3.10 -6.49 -9.33
C ALA A 68 3.19 -6.52 -10.87
N ARG A 69 3.57 -7.67 -11.45
CA ARG A 69 3.65 -7.83 -12.92
C ARG A 69 2.28 -7.77 -13.60
N LEU A 70 1.25 -8.35 -12.98
CA LEU A 70 -0.12 -8.29 -13.49
C LEU A 70 -0.65 -6.84 -13.46
N THR A 71 -0.49 -6.15 -12.33
CA THR A 71 -0.92 -4.75 -12.20
C THR A 71 -0.17 -3.83 -13.16
N TRP A 72 1.13 -4.07 -13.37
CA TRP A 72 1.94 -3.30 -14.32
C TRP A 72 1.41 -3.43 -15.75
N LYS A 73 1.12 -4.65 -16.22
CA LYS A 73 0.59 -4.90 -17.57
C LYS A 73 -0.78 -4.25 -17.80
N THR A 74 -1.64 -4.23 -16.79
CA THR A 74 -2.92 -3.53 -16.86
C THR A 74 -2.79 -2.01 -16.82
N GLN A 75 -1.71 -1.48 -16.22
CA GLN A 75 -1.45 -0.05 -16.14
C GLN A 75 -0.73 0.52 -17.36
N THR A 76 -0.01 -0.28 -18.14
CA THR A 76 0.68 0.19 -19.37
C THR A 76 -0.22 0.22 -20.60
N THR A 77 -1.38 -0.44 -20.57
CA THR A 77 -2.37 -0.43 -21.67
C THR A 77 -3.58 0.46 -21.38
N ALA A 78 -3.80 0.81 -20.11
CA ALA A 78 -4.72 1.87 -19.76
C ALA A 78 -3.96 3.21 -19.69
N PRO A 79 -4.46 4.32 -20.27
CA PRO A 79 -4.02 5.64 -19.81
C PRO A 79 -4.16 5.66 -18.28
N PRO A 80 -3.33 6.43 -17.53
CA PRO A 80 -3.40 6.45 -16.08
C PRO A 80 -4.85 6.75 -15.71
N ALA A 81 -5.59 5.70 -15.35
CA ALA A 81 -6.95 5.77 -14.92
C ALA A 81 -6.84 6.34 -13.52
N ARG A 82 -6.69 7.66 -13.50
CA ARG A 82 -7.34 8.57 -12.59
C ARG A 82 -8.85 8.32 -12.72
N GLY A 83 -9.26 7.09 -12.41
CA GLY A 83 -10.62 6.72 -12.03
C GLY A 83 -10.83 7.25 -10.64
N LYS A 84 -10.67 8.57 -10.48
CA LYS A 84 -11.30 9.31 -9.41
C LYS A 84 -12.77 9.29 -9.78
N SER A 85 -13.47 8.29 -9.26
CA SER A 85 -14.87 8.48 -8.91
C SER A 85 -14.97 9.87 -8.25
N SER A 86 -15.88 10.71 -8.70
CA SER A 86 -15.99 12.11 -8.27
C SER A 86 -16.04 12.28 -6.74
N GLY A 87 -16.44 11.23 -6.01
CA GLY A 87 -16.39 11.16 -4.54
C GLY A 87 -15.00 10.98 -3.92
N GLN A 88 -14.05 10.27 -4.56
CA GLN A 88 -12.70 10.06 -4.01
C GLN A 88 -11.75 11.26 -4.23
N ALA A 89 -12.07 12.15 -5.18
CA ALA A 89 -11.35 13.41 -5.31
C ALA A 89 -11.67 14.37 -4.16
N LEU A 90 -12.94 14.42 -3.72
CA LEU A 90 -13.36 15.18 -2.54
C LEU A 90 -12.80 14.59 -1.25
N ALA A 91 -12.82 13.26 -1.09
CA ALA A 91 -12.26 12.60 0.10
C ALA A 91 -10.75 12.84 0.26
N GLY A 92 -10.00 12.90 -0.85
CA GLY A 92 -8.55 13.17 -0.84
C GLY A 92 -8.17 14.60 -0.42
N LEU A 93 -9.09 15.57 -0.53
CA LEU A 93 -8.88 16.95 -0.09
C LEU A 93 -9.51 17.23 1.28
N LEU A 94 -10.59 16.52 1.62
CA LEU A 94 -11.28 16.66 2.90
C LEU A 94 -10.44 16.15 4.07
N GLN A 95 -9.65 15.09 3.86
CA GLN A 95 -8.79 14.52 4.91
C GLN A 95 -7.71 15.52 5.39
N PRO A 96 -6.87 16.14 4.54
CA PRO A 96 -5.91 17.14 5.01
C PRO A 96 -6.59 18.40 5.56
N ALA A 97 -7.73 18.82 4.99
CA ALA A 97 -8.47 20.00 5.46
C ALA A 97 -9.06 19.81 6.88
N PHE A 98 -9.46 18.60 7.25
CA PHE A 98 -9.96 18.32 8.59
C PHE A 98 -8.86 18.45 9.66
N PHE A 99 -7.65 17.96 9.37
CA PHE A 99 -6.52 18.08 10.30
C PHE A 99 -6.05 19.53 10.46
N THR A 100 -6.03 20.33 9.38
CA THR A 100 -5.69 21.76 9.49
C THR A 100 -6.74 22.53 10.28
N LEU A 101 -8.04 22.23 10.08
CA LEU A 101 -9.12 22.81 10.87
C LEU A 101 -8.98 22.47 12.36
N LEU A 102 -8.73 21.20 12.70
CA LEU A 102 -8.52 20.75 14.08
C LEU A 102 -7.34 21.47 14.74
N LEU A 103 -6.24 21.63 14.01
CA LEU A 103 -5.05 22.32 14.49
C LEU A 103 -5.33 23.81 14.76
N LEU A 104 -6.02 24.49 13.84
CA LEU A 104 -6.43 25.88 14.04
C LEU A 104 -7.40 26.04 15.22
N LEU A 105 -8.35 25.11 15.37
CA LEU A 105 -9.31 25.13 16.47
C LEU A 105 -8.61 24.92 17.82
N GLY A 106 -7.61 24.02 17.87
CA GLY A 106 -6.77 23.80 19.05
C GLY A 106 -5.95 25.03 19.42
N ILE A 107 -5.30 25.68 18.45
CA ILE A 107 -4.55 26.93 18.68
C ILE A 107 -5.48 28.03 19.17
N TYR A 108 -6.61 28.25 18.49
CA TYR A 108 -7.58 29.27 18.88
C TYR A 108 -8.16 29.01 20.27
N GLY A 109 -8.52 27.76 20.56
CA GLY A 109 -8.99 27.33 21.87
C GLY A 109 -7.94 27.58 22.96
N GLY A 110 -6.69 27.21 22.71
CA GLY A 110 -5.57 27.45 23.63
C GLY A 110 -5.36 28.93 23.92
N ILE A 111 -5.38 29.79 22.90
CA ILE A 111 -5.24 31.25 23.07
C ILE A 111 -6.41 31.81 23.90
N ARG A 112 -7.65 31.39 23.62
CA ARG A 112 -8.82 31.91 24.36
C ARG A 112 -8.85 31.44 25.81
N LEU A 113 -8.44 30.19 26.07
CA LEU A 113 -8.41 29.63 27.42
C LEU A 113 -7.26 30.18 28.25
N GLY A 114 -6.07 30.35 27.64
CA GLY A 114 -4.90 30.95 28.28
C GLY A 114 -4.97 32.47 28.42
N GLY A 115 -5.74 33.13 27.56
CA GLY A 115 -5.96 34.58 27.58
C GLY A 115 -7.10 35.03 28.49
N ALA A 116 -7.83 34.12 29.15
CA ALA A 116 -8.78 34.52 30.18
C ALA A 116 -7.98 35.16 31.33
N PRO A 117 -8.10 36.48 31.57
CA PRO A 117 -7.37 37.11 32.66
C PRO A 117 -7.95 36.55 33.95
N HIS A 118 -7.22 35.63 34.57
CA HIS A 118 -7.48 35.27 35.94
C HIS A 118 -7.21 36.56 36.74
N ARG A 119 -8.28 37.30 37.05
CA ARG A 119 -8.24 38.54 37.83
C ARG A 119 -7.87 38.16 39.26
N GLN A 120 -6.59 37.86 39.45
CA GLN A 120 -6.02 37.67 40.76
C GLN A 120 -5.94 39.06 41.38
N ASN A 121 -6.84 39.31 42.34
CA ASN A 121 -6.68 40.41 43.27
C ASN A 121 -5.51 40.06 44.19
N HIS A 122 -4.30 40.11 43.67
CA HIS A 122 -3.11 40.10 44.51
C HIS A 122 -3.00 41.50 45.13
N PRO A 123 -2.92 41.63 46.46
CA PRO A 123 -2.48 42.89 47.06
C PRO A 123 -1.12 43.25 46.45
N PRO A 124 -0.80 44.54 46.25
CA PRO A 124 0.44 44.93 45.59
C PRO A 124 1.62 44.35 46.37
N LEU A 125 2.25 43.32 45.80
CA LEU A 125 3.55 42.86 46.23
C LEU A 125 4.47 44.04 45.98
N ILE A 126 4.92 44.63 47.09
CA ILE A 126 6.08 45.52 47.13
C ILE A 126 7.14 44.83 46.28
N THR A 127 7.58 45.53 45.24
CA THR A 127 8.79 45.18 44.50
C THR A 127 9.92 45.15 45.53
N GLU A 128 10.19 43.97 46.10
CA GLU A 128 11.43 43.73 46.80
C GLU A 128 12.52 43.93 45.76
N ALA A 129 13.27 45.02 45.95
CA ALA A 129 14.47 45.29 45.19
C ALA A 129 15.32 44.00 45.14
N PRO A 130 15.98 43.69 44.02
CA PRO A 130 16.91 42.59 43.98
C PRO A 130 17.91 42.76 45.12
N VAL A 131 18.11 41.69 45.88
CA VAL A 131 19.01 41.66 47.04
C VAL A 131 20.36 42.25 46.62
N PRO A 132 20.89 43.29 47.32
CA PRO A 132 22.04 44.06 46.84
C PRO A 132 23.32 43.26 46.54
N TRP A 133 23.45 42.05 47.08
CA TRP A 133 24.59 41.16 46.84
C TRP A 133 24.44 40.29 45.57
N MET A 134 23.28 40.29 44.92
CA MET A 134 23.06 39.59 43.64
C MET A 134 23.23 40.50 42.42
N ASP A 135 23.38 41.80 42.61
CA ASP A 135 23.55 42.79 41.54
C ASP A 135 24.98 43.34 41.52
N GLU A 136 25.96 42.45 41.35
CA GLU A 136 27.40 42.80 41.28
C GLU A 136 27.70 43.80 40.15
N MET A 137 26.94 43.74 39.04
CA MET A 137 27.10 44.64 37.89
C MET A 137 26.72 46.10 38.22
N ASN A 138 25.92 46.31 39.26
CA ASN A 138 25.54 47.63 39.77
C ASN A 138 26.35 48.01 41.02
N ALA A 139 26.77 47.01 41.82
CA ALA A 139 27.60 47.22 43.01
C ALA A 139 29.04 47.63 42.68
N GLU A 140 29.62 47.13 41.58
CA GLU A 140 30.96 47.49 41.11
C GLU A 140 30.90 48.03 39.66
N PRO A 141 30.78 49.36 39.47
CA PRO A 141 30.77 49.93 38.13
C PRO A 141 32.13 49.72 37.44
N LEU A 142 32.10 49.36 36.15
CA LEU A 142 33.27 49.11 35.28
C LEU A 142 34.36 50.20 35.35
N GLU A 143 33.98 51.42 35.74
CA GLU A 143 34.89 52.55 35.94
C GLU A 143 35.95 52.26 37.03
N THR A 144 35.61 51.49 38.06
CA THR A 144 36.55 51.12 39.13
C THR A 144 37.60 50.10 38.66
N PHE A 145 37.26 49.26 37.69
CA PHE A 145 38.19 48.30 37.06
C PHE A 145 39.16 48.96 36.07
N LEU A 146 38.77 50.07 35.45
CA LEU A 146 39.56 50.76 34.42
C LEU A 146 40.54 51.81 35.00
N MET A 147 40.44 52.12 36.30
CA MET A 147 41.32 53.08 36.99
C MET A 147 42.44 52.43 37.82
N GLN A 148 42.69 51.12 37.66
CA GLN A 148 43.82 50.41 38.29
C GLN A 148 44.88 50.00 37.28
#